data_AF-A0AAN8W8Y3-F1
#
_entry.id   AF-A0AAN8W8Y3-F1
#
_cell.length_a   1.000
_cell.length_b   1.000
_cell.length_c   1.000
_cell.angle_alpha   90.00
_cell.angle_beta   90.00
_cell.angle_gamma   90.00
#
_symmetry.space_group_name_H-M   'P 1'
#
loop_
_entity.id
_entity.type
_entity.pdbx_description
1 polymer ?
#
loop_
_entity_poly.entity_id
_entity_poly.type
_entity_poly.pdbx_seq_one_letter_code
_entity_poly.pdbx_strand_id
1 'polypeptide(L)'
;ILIGLVSQASRRLEYHGPVLYVYPHWAEAVGWLITASSMFMIPLWMVITICRQPGSFRQKLLLSITPESEHASVMQTSESSRLEWNHWFHV
;
A
#
# COMPACT_ATOMS: atom_id res chain seq x y z
N ILE A 1 -9.36 1.11 -5.60
CA ILE A 1 -10.41 1.10 -4.55
C ILE A 1 -11.28 2.35 -4.62
N LEU A 2 -10.74 3.58 -4.46
CA LEU A 2 -11.54 4.81 -4.49
C LEU A 2 -12.39 5.00 -5.78
N ILE A 3 -11.78 4.88 -6.96
CA ILE A 3 -12.50 4.95 -8.25
C ILE A 3 -13.58 3.84 -8.37
N GLY A 4 -13.26 2.68 -7.82
CA GLY A 4 -14.13 1.52 -7.75
C GLY A 4 -15.36 1.71 -6.88
N LEU A 5 -15.15 2.18 -5.65
CA LEU A 5 -16.20 2.50 -4.68
C LEU A 5 -17.07 3.66 -5.15
N VAL A 6 -16.47 4.67 -5.80
CA VAL A 6 -17.22 5.78 -6.40
C VAL A 6 -18.07 5.29 -7.57
N SER A 7 -17.51 4.42 -8.42
CA SER A 7 -18.25 3.80 -9.53
C SER A 7 -19.43 2.95 -9.04
N GLN A 8 -19.21 2.15 -8.00
CA GLN A 8 -20.24 1.33 -7.31
C GLN A 8 -21.40 2.15 -6.75
N ALA A 9 -21.09 3.28 -6.11
CA ALA A 9 -22.11 4.17 -5.56
C ALA A 9 -22.92 4.89 -6.66
N SER A 10 -22.38 4.97 -7.88
CA SER A 10 -22.96 5.74 -8.98
C SER A 10 -23.88 4.91 -9.88
N ARG A 11 -23.58 3.62 -10.12
CA ARG A 11 -24.34 2.77 -11.06
C ARG A 11 -24.33 1.31 -10.64
N ARG A 12 -25.48 0.65 -10.71
CA ARG A 12 -25.57 -0.81 -10.54
C ARG A 12 -24.88 -1.51 -11.72
N LEU A 13 -24.22 -2.63 -11.43
CA LEU A 13 -23.59 -3.45 -12.46
C LEU A 13 -24.68 -4.19 -13.26
N GLU A 14 -25.00 -3.64 -14.42
CA GLU A 14 -25.96 -4.19 -15.37
C GLU A 14 -25.21 -4.81 -16.57
N TYR A 15 -25.54 -6.05 -16.89
CA TYR A 15 -25.06 -6.73 -18.07
C TYR A 15 -26.13 -6.65 -19.17
N HIS A 16 -25.82 -5.96 -20.25
CA HIS A 16 -26.72 -5.75 -21.39
C HIS A 16 -26.56 -6.88 -22.41
N GLY A 17 -27.36 -7.95 -22.25
CA GLY A 17 -27.52 -9.03 -23.24
C GLY A 17 -28.89 -8.99 -23.93
N PRO A 18 -29.36 -10.10 -24.54
CA PRO A 18 -30.72 -10.21 -25.07
C PRO A 18 -31.81 -9.99 -24.00
N VAL A 19 -31.46 -10.11 -22.72
CA VAL A 19 -32.26 -9.69 -21.56
C VAL A 19 -31.33 -8.93 -20.59
N LEU A 20 -31.85 -7.93 -19.86
CA LEU A 20 -31.10 -7.18 -18.86
C LEU A 20 -30.80 -8.06 -17.64
N TYR A 21 -29.52 -8.28 -17.33
CA TYR A 21 -29.11 -9.00 -16.12
C TYR A 21 -28.49 -8.05 -15.11
N VAL A 22 -29.15 -7.92 -13.95
CA VAL A 22 -28.67 -7.11 -12.83
C VAL A 22 -27.85 -8.00 -11.91
N TYR A 23 -26.58 -7.66 -11.68
CA TYR A 23 -25.75 -8.39 -10.74
C TYR A 23 -26.29 -8.21 -9.31
N PRO A 24 -26.39 -9.30 -8.52
CA PRO A 24 -26.79 -9.20 -7.14
C PRO A 24 -25.67 -8.60 -6.29
N HIS A 25 -26.04 -7.83 -5.25
CA HIS A 25 -25.11 -7.11 -4.38
C HIS A 25 -24.03 -7.98 -3.72
N TRP A 26 -24.33 -9.25 -3.44
CA TRP A 26 -23.35 -10.15 -2.84
C TRP A 26 -22.21 -10.49 -3.81
N ALA A 27 -22.49 -10.61 -5.11
CA ALA A 27 -21.49 -10.99 -6.11
C ALA A 27 -20.50 -9.84 -6.32
N GLU A 28 -21.03 -8.62 -6.33
CA GLU A 28 -20.29 -7.38 -6.33
C GLU A 28 -19.39 -7.25 -5.09
N ALA A 29 -19.94 -7.48 -3.89
CA ALA A 29 -19.15 -7.48 -2.65
C ALA A 29 -18.00 -8.52 -2.69
N VAL A 30 -18.25 -9.72 -3.21
CA VAL A 30 -17.23 -10.77 -3.36
C VAL A 30 -16.12 -10.34 -4.32
N GLY A 31 -16.45 -9.73 -5.47
CA GLY A 31 -15.45 -9.22 -6.41
C GLY A 31 -14.54 -8.14 -5.80
N TRP A 32 -15.12 -7.26 -4.98
CA TRP A 32 -14.35 -6.27 -4.22
C TRP A 32 -13.48 -6.89 -3.14
N LEU A 33 -13.97 -7.89 -2.41
CA LEU A 33 -13.17 -8.60 -1.40
C LEU A 33 -11.95 -9.30 -2.00
N ILE A 34 -12.09 -9.94 -3.16
CA ILE A 34 -10.97 -10.59 -3.85
C ILE A 34 -9.93 -9.55 -4.28
N THR A 35 -10.38 -8.46 -4.89
CA THR A 35 -9.49 -7.36 -5.31
C THR A 35 -8.78 -6.73 -4.12
N ALA A 36 -9.52 -6.47 -3.04
CA ALA A 36 -8.98 -5.91 -1.81
C ALA A 36 -7.97 -6.85 -1.17
N SER A 37 -8.21 -8.17 -1.14
CA SER A 37 -7.31 -9.16 -0.55
C SER A 37 -5.89 -9.10 -1.12
N SER A 38 -5.75 -8.96 -2.44
CA SER A 38 -4.43 -8.85 -3.07
C SER A 38 -3.75 -7.52 -2.72
N MET A 39 -4.50 -6.41 -2.79
CA MET A 39 -3.97 -5.08 -2.50
C MET A 39 -3.63 -4.87 -1.02
N PHE A 40 -4.29 -5.59 -0.10
CA PHE A 40 -4.06 -5.51 1.35
C PHE A 40 -2.76 -6.19 1.80
N MET A 41 -2.17 -7.10 1.00
CA MET A 41 -0.93 -7.78 1.41
C MET A 41 0.25 -6.81 1.63
N ILE A 42 0.40 -5.81 0.77
CA ILE A 42 1.49 -4.82 0.83
C ILE A 42 1.40 -3.96 2.10
N PRO A 43 0.28 -3.27 2.39
CA PRO A 43 0.16 -2.48 3.61
C PRO A 43 0.18 -3.36 4.87
N LEU A 44 -0.35 -4.59 4.82
CA LEU A 44 -0.24 -5.52 5.94
C LEU A 44 1.22 -5.81 6.28
N TRP A 45 2.05 -6.10 5.26
CA TRP A 45 3.49 -6.31 5.45
C TRP A 45 4.19 -5.06 5.99
N MET A 46 3.84 -3.88 5.49
CA MET A 46 4.36 -2.61 6.02
C MET A 46 4.08 -2.47 7.53
N VAL A 47 2.85 -2.73 7.96
CA VAL A 47 2.46 -2.65 9.39
C VAL A 47 3.21 -3.69 10.22
N ILE A 48 3.33 -4.92 9.74
CA ILE A 48 4.08 -5.99 10.43
C ILE A 48 5.54 -5.57 10.62
N THR A 49 6.20 -5.06 9.57
CA THR A 49 7.60 -4.62 9.65
C THR A 49 7.77 -3.48 10.65
N ILE A 50 6.88 -2.48 10.64
CA ILE A 50 6.89 -1.37 11.59
C ILE A 50 6.65 -1.85 13.03
N CYS A 51 5.75 -2.80 13.25
CA CYS A 51 5.48 -3.35 14.59
C CYS A 51 6.64 -4.20 15.12
N ARG A 52 7.34 -4.95 14.26
CA ARG A 52 8.45 -5.83 14.66
C ARG A 52 9.74 -5.09 14.97
N GLN A 53 9.99 -3.94 14.33
CA GLN A 53 11.21 -3.17 14.58
C GLN A 53 11.10 -2.32 15.85
N PRO A 54 12.05 -2.39 16.80
CA PRO A 54 12.13 -1.47 17.93
C PRO A 54 12.74 -0.12 17.46
N GLY A 55 12.16 1.02 17.87
CA GLY A 55 12.68 2.34 17.49
C GLY A 55 11.59 3.42 17.32
N SER A 56 11.98 4.61 16.87
CA SER A 56 11.06 5.71 16.54
C SER A 56 10.30 5.42 15.22
N PHE A 57 9.12 6.02 15.03
CA PHE A 57 8.34 5.82 13.79
C PHE A 57 9.10 6.24 12.52
N ARG A 58 9.97 7.27 12.63
CA ARG A 58 10.83 7.70 11.53
C ARG A 58 11.91 6.68 11.21
N GLN A 59 12.52 6.10 12.24
CA GLN A 59 13.57 5.10 12.09
C GLN A 59 13.03 3.80 11.48
N LYS A 60 11.81 3.41 11.86
CA LYS A 60 11.11 2.26 11.28
C LYS A 60 10.79 2.46 9.80
N LEU A 61 10.31 3.67 9.43
CA LEU A 61 10.08 4.01 8.03
C LEU A 61 11.40 4.01 7.24
N LEU A 62 12.46 4.60 7.79
CA LEU A 62 13.78 4.67 7.16
C LEU A 62 14.39 3.28 6.95
N LEU A 63 14.29 2.40 7.95
CA LEU A 63 14.72 1.00 7.85
C LEU A 63 13.85 0.21 6.87
N SER A 64 12.57 0.55 6.73
CA SER A 64 11.67 -0.13 5.78
C SER A 64 11.95 0.23 4.32
N ILE A 65 12.50 1.42 4.04
CA ILE A 65 12.90 1.84 2.68
C ILE A 65 14.35 1.50 2.35
N THR A 66 15.16 1.16 3.36
CA THR A 66 16.58 0.85 3.20
C THR A 66 16.76 -0.67 3.07
N PRO A 67 17.59 -1.18 2.14
CA PRO A 67 17.88 -2.61 2.03
C PRO A 67 18.58 -3.17 3.29
N GLU A 68 18.34 -4.45 3.61
CA GLU A 68 18.85 -5.11 4.83
C GLU A 68 20.38 -5.06 4.95
N SER A 69 21.10 -5.08 3.82
CA SER A 69 22.57 -4.96 3.77
C SER A 69 23.10 -3.67 4.40
N GLU A 70 22.27 -2.63 4.45
CA GLU A 70 22.67 -1.30 4.93
C GLU A 70 22.07 -0.96 6.31
N HIS A 71 21.26 -1.84 6.89
CA HIS A 71 20.61 -1.62 8.20
C HIS A 71 21.62 -1.39 9.32
N ALA A 72 22.75 -2.12 9.32
CA ALA A 72 23.82 -1.94 10.31
C ALA A 72 24.44 -0.53 10.23
N SER A 73 24.59 0.01 9.01
CA SER A 73 25.15 1.36 8.79
C SER A 73 24.18 2.48 9.18
N VAL A 74 22.87 2.25 9.01
CA VAL A 74 21.80 3.19 9.38
C VAL A 74 21.58 3.24 10.89
N MET A 75 21.75 2.13 11.60
CA MET A 75 21.69 2.14 13.07
C MET A 75 22.89 2.87 13.69
N GLN A 76 24.04 2.88 13.01
CA GLN A 76 25.26 3.57 13.47
C GLN A 76 25.30 5.06 13.11
N THR A 77 24.67 5.46 12.00
CA THR A 77 24.73 6.84 11.48
C THR A 77 23.42 7.56 11.79
N SER A 78 23.47 8.71 12.47
CA SER A 78 22.30 9.55 12.71
C SER A 78 21.58 9.87 11.40
N GLU A 79 20.26 9.68 11.38
CA GLU A 79 19.34 9.70 10.22
C GLU A 79 19.48 10.91 9.26
N SER A 80 20.16 11.98 9.67
CA SER A 80 20.24 13.25 8.97
C SER A 80 21.08 13.22 7.69
N SER A 81 22.19 12.46 7.63
CA SER A 81 23.15 12.63 6.52
C SER A 81 22.74 11.96 5.20
N ARG A 82 21.91 10.91 5.22
CA ARG A 82 21.45 10.21 4.01
C ARG A 82 20.22 10.85 3.35
N LEU A 83 19.43 11.59 4.13
CA LEU A 83 18.26 12.33 3.63
C LEU A 83 18.61 13.73 3.11
N GLU A 84 19.86 14.16 3.28
CA GLU A 84 20.38 15.38 2.67
C GLU A 84 20.39 15.21 1.15
N TRP A 85 19.35 15.76 0.54
CA TRP A 85 19.15 15.90 -0.90
C TRP A 85 20.38 16.44 -1.65
N ASN A 86 21.27 17.13 -0.95
CA ASN A 86 22.47 17.81 -1.42
C ASN A 86 23.44 16.90 -2.21
N HIS A 87 23.44 15.59 -1.96
CA HIS A 87 24.26 14.62 -2.73
C HIS A 87 23.86 14.54 -4.21
N TRP A 88 22.56 14.68 -4.54
CA TRP A 88 22.05 14.49 -5.90
C TRP A 88 22.18 15.73 -6.79
N PHE A 89 22.57 16.87 -6.21
CA PHE A 89 22.72 18.14 -6.93
C PHE A 89 24.15 18.48 -7.32
N HIS A 90 25.10 17.56 -7.11
CA HIS A 90 26.43 17.70 -7.70
C HIS A 90 26.40 17.24 -9.16
N VAL A 91 26.00 18.16 -10.04
CA VAL A 91 26.38 18.21 -11.46
C VAL A 91 27.55 19.16 -11.61
#